data_AF-A0A534J7R4-F1
#
_entry.id   AF-A0A534J7R4-F1
#
_cell.length_a   1.000
_cell.length_b   1.000
_cell.length_c   1.000
_cell.angle_alpha   90.00
_cell.angle_beta   90.00
_cell.angle_gamma   90.00
#
_symmetry.space_group_name_H-M   'P 1'
#
loop_
_entity.id
_entity.type
_entity.pdbx_description
1 polymer ?
#
loop_
_entity_poly.entity_id
_entity_poly.type
_entity_poly.pdbx_seq_one_letter_code
_entity_poly.pdbx_strand_id
1 'polypeptide(L)' 'MIDKRPAAIVRCTGVADVIAAIKAARAAGVNVAIRGGGHSVPGFGTADGAIVVDLGRMRGIRVDPATKTVRAE' A
#
# COMPACT_ATOMS: atom_id res chain seq x y z
N MET A 1 4.93 -18.01 -6.21
CA MET A 1 4.16 -18.12 -7.47
C MET A 1 4.20 -16.85 -8.30
N ILE A 2 4.29 -15.65 -7.72
CA ILE A 2 4.42 -14.39 -8.47
C ILE A 2 5.83 -13.82 -8.27
N ASP A 3 6.62 -13.79 -9.33
CA ASP A 3 7.91 -13.10 -9.38
C ASP A 3 7.76 -11.88 -10.32
N LYS A 4 7.76 -10.69 -9.71
CA LYS A 4 7.55 -9.40 -10.38
C LYS A 4 8.53 -8.40 -9.79
N ARG A 5 9.11 -7.56 -10.63
CA ARG A 5 10.14 -6.59 -10.27
C ARG A 5 9.61 -5.17 -10.37
N PRO A 6 9.06 -4.61 -9.28
CA PRO A 6 8.61 -3.23 -9.26
C PRO A 6 9.80 -2.26 -9.40
N ALA A 7 9.53 -1.07 -9.93
CA ALA A 7 10.53 -0.01 -10.03
C ALA A 7 10.91 0.54 -8.64
N ALA A 8 9.95 0.58 -7.72
CA ALA A 8 10.17 0.95 -6.32
C ALA A 8 9.09 0.35 -5.40
N ILE A 9 9.41 0.22 -4.12
CA ILE A 9 8.46 -0.15 -3.07
C ILE A 9 8.48 0.95 -2.00
N VAL A 10 7.36 1.66 -1.83
CA VAL A 10 7.19 2.70 -0.82
C VAL A 10 6.46 2.11 0.38
N ARG A 11 7.19 1.88 1.48
CA ARG A 11 6.64 1.31 2.73
C ARG A 11 6.07 2.43 3.59
N CYS A 12 4.80 2.74 3.34
CA CYS A 12 4.10 3.87 3.93
C CYS A 12 3.91 3.70 5.44
N THR A 13 4.16 4.77 6.19
CA THR A 13 3.93 4.86 7.64
C THR A 13 2.65 5.61 7.97
N GLY A 14 2.04 6.28 6.99
CA GLY A 14 0.77 6.97 7.13
C GLY A 14 0.28 7.58 5.82
N VAL A 15 -0.79 8.37 5.91
CA VAL A 15 -1.50 8.94 4.76
C VAL A 15 -0.61 9.83 3.89
N ALA A 16 0.30 10.59 4.49
CA ALA A 16 1.20 11.49 3.75
C ALA A 16 2.11 10.71 2.77
N ASP A 17 2.64 9.57 3.20
CA ASP A 17 3.48 8.72 2.36
C ASP A 17 2.70 8.14 1.17
N VAL A 18 1.44 7.74 1.40
CA VAL A 18 0.55 7.26 0.33
C VAL A 18 0.32 8.35 -0.71
N ILE A 19 0.00 9.57 -0.27
CA ILE A 19 -0.20 10.71 -1.17
C ILE A 19 1.07 10.98 -1.99
N ALA A 20 2.24 10.97 -1.34
CA ALA A 20 3.52 11.19 -2.01
C ALA A 20 3.81 10.08 -3.04
N ALA A 21 3.58 8.82 -2.70
CA ALA A 21 3.79 7.69 -3.59
C ALA A 21 2.88 7.74 -4.84
N ILE A 22 1.60 8.08 -4.67
CA ILE A 22 0.66 8.22 -5.79
C ILE A 22 1.06 9.38 -6.70
N LYS A 23 1.46 10.53 -6.12
CA LYS A 23 1.96 11.67 -6.90
C LYS A 23 3.23 11.32 -7.67
N ALA A 24 4.16 10.59 -7.04
CA ALA A 24 5.39 10.13 -7.68
C ALA A 24 5.11 9.18 -8.84
N ALA A 25 4.21 8.20 -8.65
CA ALA A 25 3.82 7.27 -9.72
C ALA A 25 3.19 8.01 -10.91
N ARG A 26 2.29 8.97 -10.63
CA ARG A 26 1.69 9.83 -11.66
C ARG A 26 2.75 10.66 -12.40
N ALA A 27 3.68 11.28 -11.67
CA ALA A 27 4.74 12.09 -12.27
C ALA A 27 5.71 11.25 -13.14
N ALA A 28 5.97 10.01 -12.73
CA ALA A 28 6.81 9.07 -13.47
C ALA A 28 6.08 8.33 -14.60
N GLY A 29 4.75 8.47 -14.71
CA GLY A 29 3.95 7.77 -15.73
C GLY A 29 3.93 6.25 -15.56
N VAL A 30 4.12 5.74 -14.34
CA VAL A 30 4.16 4.30 -14.05
C VAL A 30 2.90 3.83 -13.33
N ASN A 31 2.59 2.54 -13.48
CA ASN A 31 1.49 1.91 -12.78
C ASN A 31 1.72 1.86 -11.26
N VAL A 32 0.62 1.71 -10.53
CA VAL A 32 0.62 1.53 -9.08
C VAL A 32 0.09 0.14 -8.74
N ALA A 33 0.76 -0.53 -7.80
CA ALA A 33 0.23 -1.73 -7.14
C ALA A 33 0.06 -1.46 -5.64
N ILE A 34 -1.08 -1.82 -5.07
CA ILE A 34 -1.36 -1.61 -3.63
C ILE A 34 -1.16 -2.91 -2.87
N ARG A 35 -0.33 -2.88 -1.83
CA ARG A 35 -0.03 -4.04 -0.98
C ARG A 35 -0.47 -3.79 0.46
N GLY A 36 -1.54 -4.48 0.85
CA GLY A 36 -1.92 -4.69 2.26
C GLY A 36 -1.24 -5.95 2.82
N GLY A 37 -2.02 -6.97 3.16
CA GLY A 37 -1.51 -8.23 3.74
C GLY A 37 -0.73 -9.15 2.79
N GLY A 38 -0.70 -8.88 1.48
CA GLY A 38 0.07 -9.70 0.52
C GLY A 38 -0.57 -11.05 0.13
N HIS A 39 -1.82 -11.30 0.52
CA HIS A 39 -2.54 -12.57 0.27
C HIS A 39 -3.29 -12.63 -1.07
N SER A 40 -3.06 -11.69 -1.99
CA SER A 40 -3.68 -11.72 -3.31
C SER A 40 -3.06 -12.85 -4.14
N VAL A 41 -3.75 -13.98 -4.25
CA VAL A 41 -3.33 -15.12 -5.09
C VAL A 41 -3.06 -14.70 -6.54
N PRO A 42 -3.87 -13.83 -7.17
CA PRO A 42 -3.59 -13.31 -8.51
C PRO A 42 -2.38 -12.36 -8.60
N GLY A 43 -1.81 -11.93 -7.46
CA GLY A 43 -0.61 -11.11 -7.43
C GLY A 43 -0.82 -9.59 -7.51
N PHE A 44 -2.03 -9.07 -7.26
CA PHE A 44 -2.32 -7.63 -7.41
C PHE A 44 -1.52 -6.70 -6.48
N GLY A 45 -0.88 -7.25 -5.44
CA GLY A 45 0.03 -6.51 -4.55
C GLY A 45 1.42 -6.25 -5.12
N THR A 46 1.68 -6.58 -6.39
CA THR A 46 2.95 -6.32 -7.07
C THR A 46 2.74 -6.24 -8.60
N ALA A 47 3.64 -5.55 -9.30
CA ALA A 47 3.67 -5.51 -10.76
C ALA A 47 5.06 -5.11 -11.25
N ASP A 48 5.43 -5.53 -12.46
CA ASP A 48 6.71 -5.15 -13.08
C ASP A 48 6.71 -3.64 -13.38
N GLY A 49 7.81 -2.96 -13.06
CA GLY A 49 8.00 -1.53 -13.34
C GLY A 49 7.06 -0.58 -12.59
N ALA A 50 6.15 -1.09 -11.76
CA ALA A 50 5.22 -0.28 -10.98
C ALA A 50 5.88 0.29 -9.72
N ILE A 51 5.27 1.34 -9.17
CA ILE A 51 5.47 1.71 -7.76
C ILE A 51 4.51 0.87 -6.91
N VAL A 52 5.07 0.09 -5.99
CA VAL A 52 4.27 -0.62 -4.98
C VAL A 52 4.09 0.29 -3.77
N VAL A 53 2.83 0.58 -3.44
CA VAL A 53 2.45 1.24 -2.19
C VAL A 53 2.20 0.14 -1.15
N ASP A 54 3.17 -0.06 -0.25
CA ASP A 54 3.12 -1.06 0.81
C ASP A 54 2.58 -0.42 2.09
N LEU A 55 1.39 -0.85 2.49
CA LEU A 55 0.68 -0.40 3.68
C LEU A 55 1.02 -1.25 4.91
N GLY A 56 1.88 -2.28 4.79
CA GLY A 56 2.13 -3.26 5.85
C GLY A 56 2.72 -2.69 7.17
N ARG A 57 3.12 -1.42 7.18
CA ARG A 57 3.54 -0.66 8.38
C ARG A 57 2.44 0.21 8.99
N MET A 58 1.39 0.53 8.25
CA MET A 58 0.20 1.20 8.77
C MET A 58 -0.60 0.17 9.57
N ARG A 59 -0.40 0.15 10.88
CA ARG A 59 -1.02 -0.81 11.81
C ARG A 59 -1.73 -0.12 12.97
N GLY A 60 -2.03 1.16 12.82
CA GLY A 60 -2.69 1.95 13.85
C GLY A 60 -4.12 1.46 14.09
N ILE A 61 -4.44 1.10 15.33
CA ILE A 61 -5.79 0.69 15.74
C ILE A 61 -6.29 1.66 16.81
N ARG A 62 -7.50 2.20 16.62
CA ARG A 62 -8.20 3.02 17.61
C ARG A 62 -9.56 2.41 17.89
N VAL A 63 -9.84 2.10 19.14
CA VAL A 63 -11.08 1.47 19.59
C VAL A 63 -11.92 2.51 20.33
N ASP A 64 -13.18 2.64 19.95
CA ASP A 64 -14.18 3.38 20.71
C ASP A 64 -15.11 2.38 21.40
N PRO A 65 -14.97 2.17 22.72
CA PRO A 65 -15.81 1.22 23.46
C PRO A 65 -17.24 1.74 23.67
N ALA A 66 -17.46 3.06 23.64
CA ALA A 66 -18.80 3.62 23.84
C ALA A 66 -19.68 3.36 22.62
N THR A 67 -19.11 3.50 21.41
CA THR A 67 -19.81 3.23 20.15
C THR A 67 -19.60 1.81 19.61
N LYS A 68 -18.72 1.01 20.25
CA LYS A 68 -18.32 -0.33 19.79
C LYS A 68 -17.76 -0.33 18.37
N THR A 69 -16.98 0.69 18.02
CA THR A 69 -16.36 0.82 16.69
C THR A 69 -14.84 0.80 16.75
N VAL A 70 -14.21 0.43 15.64
CA VAL A 70 -12.76 0.43 15.49
C VAL A 70 -12.39 1.19 14.22
N ARG A 71 -11.40 2.08 14.32
CA ARG A 71 -10.67 2.61 13.18
C ARG A 71 -9.36 1.86 13.06
N ALA A 72 -9.19 1.15 11.96
CA ALA A 72 -7.96 0.46 11.60
C ALA A 72 -7.28 1.16 10.42
N GLU A 73 -5.97 0.97 10.33
CA GLU A 73 -5.12 1.35 9.23
C GLU A 73 -4.55 0.11 8.55
#